data_AF-A0A8M1KNC3-F1
#
_entry.id   AF-A0A8M1KNC3-F1
#
_cell.length_a   1.000
_cell.length_b   1.000
_cell.length_c   1.000
_cell.angle_alpha   90.00
_cell.angle_beta   90.00
_cell.angle_gamma   90.00
#
_symmetry.space_group_name_H-M   'P 1'
#
loop_
_entity.id
_entity.type
_entity.pdbx_description
1 polymer ?
#
loop_
_entity_poly.entity_id
_entity_poly.type
_entity_poly.pdbx_seq_one_letter_code
_entity_poly.pdbx_strand_id
1 'polypeptide(L)'
;MQGVLQFVKLLVKLQISKTLNCNHQYNFSYDTIWRLHNSVGNHSLHYIYTALLRVDGLHFYEVTGIGLLDGQPVDLYSSKDQTWTPKTPWMKSNMPSEYWQRGNLRMKKLNHIVLEIMQDNCVYNESAVCVLQWRAGCEAEKLANDSLMFVKKIQEYHLNGEHVQATDGSRQWAAPVPHAPPSEQMLKGARNISDHLSDFLLKECVDRMRKFIIYNIPSIPAAPVVTVFPPQKKSRFCFLLTCMATGFYPRDIRMSLRRNRITVPDEDGVTSTGTRPNGDGTFQMRKSLEILECQVPYDVLYECVVEHTSTVTLQIIKLG
;
A
#
# COMPACT_ATOMS: atom_id res chain seq x y z
N MET A 1 1.96 12.41 -2.45
CA MET A 1 0.73 13.06 -2.94
C MET A 1 0.49 12.85 -4.44
N GLN A 2 1.48 13.02 -5.33
CA GLN A 2 1.28 12.78 -6.78
C GLN A 2 0.94 11.32 -7.15
N GLY A 3 1.53 10.32 -6.47
CA GLY A 3 1.22 8.90 -6.72
C GLY A 3 -0.22 8.50 -6.36
N VAL A 4 -0.78 9.03 -5.27
CA VAL A 4 -2.18 8.81 -4.86
C VAL A 4 -3.15 9.42 -5.88
N LEU A 5 -2.84 10.62 -6.40
CA LEU A 5 -3.65 11.26 -7.44
C LEU A 5 -3.61 10.48 -8.77
N GLN A 6 -2.49 9.81 -9.07
CA GLN A 6 -2.33 8.97 -10.26
C GLN A 6 -3.02 7.60 -10.09
N PHE A 7 -3.04 7.06 -8.88
CA PHE A 7 -3.79 5.85 -8.49
C PHE A 7 -5.31 6.08 -8.49
N VAL A 8 -5.77 7.22 -7.97
CA VAL A 8 -7.16 7.70 -8.09
C VAL A 8 -7.56 7.87 -9.54
N LYS A 9 -6.69 8.46 -10.38
CA LYS A 9 -6.93 8.57 -11.83
C LYS A 9 -6.96 7.20 -12.52
N LEU A 10 -6.26 6.19 -12.02
CA LEU A 10 -6.30 4.82 -12.54
C LEU A 10 -7.61 4.12 -12.16
N LEU A 11 -8.07 4.28 -10.91
CA LEU A 11 -9.38 3.82 -10.45
C LEU A 11 -10.51 4.48 -11.25
N VAL A 12 -10.47 5.80 -11.43
CA VAL A 12 -11.44 6.57 -12.23
C VAL A 12 -11.35 6.23 -13.73
N LYS A 13 -10.16 5.97 -14.28
CA LYS A 13 -10.02 5.53 -15.69
C LYS A 13 -10.49 4.09 -15.92
N LEU A 14 -10.34 3.20 -14.94
CA LEU A 14 -10.85 1.82 -15.00
C LEU A 14 -12.37 1.76 -14.74
N GLN A 15 -12.96 2.77 -14.09
CA GLN A 15 -14.39 2.86 -13.74
C GLN A 15 -15.26 3.70 -14.69
N ILE A 16 -14.97 3.70 -16.01
CA ILE A 16 -15.82 4.32 -17.03
C ILE A 16 -15.68 5.85 -17.12
N SER A 17 -15.47 6.27 -18.37
CA SER A 17 -15.29 7.63 -18.87
C SER A 17 -16.45 8.58 -18.50
N LYS A 18 -16.07 9.79 -18.05
CA LYS A 18 -16.81 11.07 -18.17
C LYS A 18 -18.21 11.17 -17.52
N THR A 19 -18.32 11.01 -16.20
CA THR A 19 -19.43 11.62 -15.41
C THR A 19 -19.18 11.72 -13.90
N LEU A 20 -17.95 11.55 -13.42
CA LEU A 20 -17.66 11.48 -11.98
C LEU A 20 -17.35 12.85 -11.38
N ASN A 21 -18.40 13.55 -10.95
CA ASN A 21 -18.30 14.54 -9.89
C ASN A 21 -19.31 14.15 -8.79
N CYS A 22 -18.81 13.83 -7.59
CA CYS A 22 -19.56 13.70 -6.33
C CYS A 22 -20.75 12.70 -6.31
N ASN A 23 -20.50 11.38 -6.39
CA ASN A 23 -21.49 10.37 -5.99
C ASN A 23 -20.99 9.54 -4.80
N HIS A 24 -21.75 9.56 -3.70
CA HIS A 24 -21.46 8.86 -2.44
C HIS A 24 -21.26 7.34 -2.58
N GLN A 25 -21.77 6.74 -3.67
CA GLN A 25 -21.73 5.30 -3.95
C GLN A 25 -20.31 4.72 -4.17
N TYR A 26 -19.28 5.55 -4.35
CA TYR A 26 -17.90 5.11 -4.59
C TYR A 26 -16.92 5.48 -3.46
N ASN A 27 -17.39 6.10 -2.37
CA ASN A 27 -16.53 6.63 -1.30
C ASN A 27 -15.76 5.55 -0.52
N PHE A 28 -16.24 4.30 -0.49
CA PHE A 28 -15.59 3.20 0.23
C PHE A 28 -14.17 2.91 -0.26
N SER A 29 -13.95 2.91 -1.58
CA SER A 29 -12.61 2.64 -2.13
C SER A 29 -11.62 3.73 -1.72
N TYR A 30 -12.04 5.00 -1.77
CA TYR A 30 -11.21 6.15 -1.39
C TYR A 30 -10.83 6.19 0.10
N ASP A 31 -11.80 6.03 1.00
CA ASP A 31 -11.56 6.07 2.45
C ASP A 31 -10.75 4.86 2.94
N THR A 32 -10.99 3.68 2.35
CA THR A 32 -10.25 2.45 2.69
C THR A 32 -8.79 2.54 2.27
N ILE A 33 -8.50 3.03 1.06
CA ILE A 33 -7.14 3.23 0.57
C ILE A 33 -6.39 4.25 1.45
N TRP A 34 -7.06 5.31 1.91
CA TRP A 34 -6.46 6.30 2.81
C TRP A 34 -6.09 5.75 4.20
N ARG A 35 -6.87 4.79 4.74
CA ARG A 35 -6.60 4.18 6.06
C ARG A 35 -5.47 3.14 6.07
N LEU A 36 -4.96 2.73 4.90
CA LEU A 36 -3.91 1.69 4.79
C LEU A 36 -2.48 2.19 5.03
N HIS A 37 -2.29 3.48 5.34
CA HIS A 37 -0.97 4.08 5.54
C HIS A 37 -0.86 4.59 6.99
N ASN A 38 -0.42 3.73 7.93
CA ASN A 38 0.34 4.12 9.14
C ASN A 38 0.47 2.94 10.12
N SER A 39 1.51 2.13 9.98
CA SER A 39 2.23 1.56 11.13
C SER A 39 3.58 1.03 10.68
N VAL A 40 4.65 1.56 11.25
CA VAL A 40 6.00 1.02 11.05
C VAL A 40 6.06 -0.32 11.77
N GLY A 41 6.20 -1.43 11.03
CA GLY A 41 6.32 -2.79 11.61
C GLY A 41 5.14 -3.72 11.34
N ASN A 42 4.02 -3.23 10.82
CA ASN A 42 2.88 -4.06 10.42
C ASN A 42 2.77 -4.13 8.91
N HIS A 43 2.49 -5.33 8.42
CA HIS A 43 2.20 -5.59 7.02
C HIS A 43 0.73 -5.95 6.85
N SER A 44 0.20 -5.67 5.67
CA SER A 44 -1.17 -6.01 5.32
C SER A 44 -1.30 -6.49 3.89
N LEU A 45 -2.19 -7.45 3.69
CA LEU A 45 -2.57 -7.96 2.38
C LEU A 45 -4.09 -7.91 2.30
N HIS A 46 -4.59 -6.98 1.50
CA HIS A 46 -6.01 -6.74 1.31
C HIS A 46 -6.41 -6.91 -0.14
N TYR A 47 -7.60 -7.44 -0.36
CA TYR A 47 -8.25 -7.45 -1.64
C TYR A 47 -9.50 -6.59 -1.54
N ILE A 48 -9.61 -5.61 -2.43
CA ILE A 48 -10.82 -4.80 -2.58
C ILE A 48 -11.51 -5.26 -3.85
N TYR A 49 -12.77 -5.61 -3.72
CA TYR A 49 -13.60 -6.04 -4.83
C TYR A 49 -14.74 -5.06 -5.06
N THR A 50 -15.17 -4.96 -6.30
CA THR A 50 -16.30 -4.13 -6.70
C THR A 50 -17.08 -4.86 -7.77
N ALA A 51 -18.36 -5.08 -7.49
CA ALA A 51 -19.34 -5.60 -8.41
C ALA A 51 -20.30 -4.48 -8.81
N LEU A 52 -20.50 -4.32 -10.11
CA LEU A 52 -21.38 -3.33 -10.71
C LEU A 52 -22.44 -4.07 -11.51
N LEU A 53 -23.72 -3.76 -11.23
CA LEU A 53 -24.84 -4.21 -12.03
C LEU A 53 -25.48 -2.97 -12.67
N ARG A 54 -25.49 -2.95 -14.01
CA ARG A 54 -26.18 -1.92 -14.80
C ARG A 54 -27.36 -2.54 -15.52
N VAL A 55 -28.50 -1.86 -15.43
CA VAL A 55 -29.75 -2.28 -16.06
C VAL A 55 -29.94 -1.47 -17.34
N ASP A 56 -29.14 -1.75 -18.37
CA ASP A 56 -29.24 -1.16 -19.71
C ASP A 56 -29.93 -2.13 -20.70
N GLY A 57 -31.03 -2.74 -20.29
CA GLY A 57 -31.81 -3.69 -21.10
C GLY A 57 -31.16 -5.07 -21.28
N LEU A 58 -29.89 -5.25 -20.90
CA LEU A 58 -29.15 -6.52 -21.03
C LEU A 58 -28.59 -7.11 -19.73
N HIS A 59 -28.85 -6.50 -18.57
CA HIS A 59 -28.30 -6.93 -17.28
C HIS A 59 -26.78 -7.16 -17.33
N PHE A 60 -26.00 -6.11 -17.61
CA PHE A 60 -24.55 -6.22 -17.62
C PHE A 60 -23.99 -6.17 -16.19
N TYR A 61 -23.23 -7.20 -15.84
CA TYR A 61 -22.54 -7.36 -14.56
C TYR A 61 -21.02 -7.33 -14.77
N GLU A 62 -20.32 -6.49 -13.99
CA GLU A 62 -18.86 -6.42 -13.99
C GLU A 62 -18.32 -6.56 -12.56
N VAL A 63 -17.37 -7.48 -12.38
CA VAL A 63 -16.62 -7.66 -11.13
C VAL A 63 -15.15 -7.38 -11.37
N THR A 64 -14.61 -6.54 -10.50
CA THR A 64 -13.19 -6.24 -10.42
C THR A 64 -12.68 -6.58 -9.03
N GLY A 65 -11.40 -6.93 -8.94
CA GLY A 65 -10.72 -7.15 -7.67
C GLY A 65 -9.29 -6.62 -7.75
N ILE A 66 -8.82 -5.94 -6.71
CA ILE A 66 -7.45 -5.44 -6.63
C ILE A 66 -6.79 -5.95 -5.36
N GLY A 67 -5.64 -6.61 -5.50
CA GLY A 67 -4.80 -7.00 -4.36
C GLY A 67 -3.84 -5.88 -4.01
N LEU A 68 -3.73 -5.59 -2.72
CA LEU A 68 -2.94 -4.52 -2.14
C LEU A 68 -2.00 -5.11 -1.07
N LEU A 69 -0.70 -5.00 -1.29
CA LEU A 69 0.32 -5.25 -0.27
C LEU A 69 0.73 -3.91 0.33
N ASP A 70 0.48 -3.70 1.62
CA ASP A 70 0.79 -2.43 2.31
C ASP A 70 0.22 -1.20 1.58
N GLY A 71 -0.99 -1.35 1.01
CA GLY A 71 -1.67 -0.33 0.22
C GLY A 71 -1.18 -0.19 -1.23
N GLN A 72 -0.15 -0.94 -1.65
CA GLN A 72 0.36 -0.90 -3.03
C GLN A 72 -0.25 -2.02 -3.89
N PRO A 73 -0.71 -1.72 -5.12
CA PRO A 73 -1.35 -2.70 -6.00
C PRO A 73 -0.36 -3.76 -6.50
N VAL A 74 -0.73 -5.03 -6.33
CA VAL A 74 0.12 -6.18 -6.73
C VAL A 74 -0.53 -7.02 -7.84
N ASP A 75 -1.84 -7.21 -7.82
CA ASP A 75 -2.62 -7.87 -8.87
C ASP A 75 -3.99 -7.22 -9.09
N LEU A 76 -4.60 -7.52 -10.24
CA LEU A 76 -5.95 -7.08 -10.60
C LEU A 76 -6.72 -8.20 -11.30
N TYR A 77 -7.96 -8.39 -10.89
CA TYR A 77 -8.95 -9.23 -11.54
C TYR A 77 -9.93 -8.41 -12.37
N SER A 78 -10.29 -8.95 -13.53
CA SER A 78 -11.33 -8.45 -14.43
C SER A 78 -12.30 -9.58 -14.77
N SER A 79 -13.61 -9.37 -14.58
CA SER A 79 -14.63 -10.35 -14.99
C SER A 79 -14.81 -10.42 -16.50
N LYS A 80 -14.37 -9.39 -17.25
CA LYS A 80 -14.36 -9.41 -18.73
C LYS A 80 -13.40 -10.46 -19.25
N ASP A 81 -12.19 -10.48 -18.68
CA ASP A 81 -11.12 -11.40 -19.06
C ASP A 81 -11.11 -12.68 -18.21
N GLN A 82 -11.94 -12.72 -17.18
CA GLN A 82 -12.04 -13.78 -16.16
C GLN A 82 -10.70 -14.20 -15.56
N THR A 83 -9.74 -13.28 -15.49
CA THR A 83 -8.36 -13.57 -15.10
C THR A 83 -7.80 -12.53 -14.15
N TRP A 84 -6.94 -13.00 -13.23
CA TRP A 84 -6.02 -12.17 -12.47
C TRP A 84 -4.78 -11.83 -13.31
N THR A 85 -4.35 -10.58 -13.24
CA THR A 85 -3.18 -10.04 -13.95
C THR A 85 -2.23 -9.38 -12.97
N PRO A 86 -0.91 -9.57 -13.12
CA PRO A 86 0.08 -8.90 -12.28
C PRO A 86 0.11 -7.39 -12.54
N LYS A 87 0.32 -6.59 -11.49
CA LYS A 87 0.51 -5.13 -11.57
C LYS A 87 1.93 -4.67 -11.27
N THR A 88 2.78 -5.56 -10.79
CA THR A 88 4.19 -5.30 -10.57
C THR A 88 5.06 -6.24 -11.41
N PRO A 89 6.28 -5.83 -11.81
CA PRO A 89 7.22 -6.70 -12.52
C PRO A 89 7.56 -7.96 -11.72
N TRP A 90 7.73 -7.83 -10.40
CA TRP A 90 8.07 -8.98 -9.56
C TRP A 90 6.93 -10.00 -9.44
N MET A 91 5.66 -9.59 -9.44
CA MET A 91 4.52 -10.52 -9.50
C MET A 91 4.53 -11.30 -10.80
N LYS A 92 4.80 -10.63 -11.92
CA LYS A 92 4.87 -11.27 -13.24
C LYS A 92 5.99 -12.31 -13.30
N SER A 93 7.15 -12.02 -12.70
CA SER A 93 8.33 -12.90 -12.79
C SER A 93 8.34 -14.03 -11.77
N ASN A 94 7.75 -13.85 -10.58
CA ASN A 94 7.91 -14.81 -9.47
C ASN A 94 6.68 -15.69 -9.21
N MET A 95 5.51 -15.35 -9.75
CA MET A 95 4.28 -16.08 -9.44
C MET A 95 4.03 -17.23 -10.44
N PRO A 96 3.96 -18.49 -9.98
CA PRO A 96 3.74 -19.64 -10.85
C PRO A 96 2.33 -19.62 -11.46
N SER A 97 2.15 -20.29 -12.60
CA SER A 97 0.84 -20.39 -13.29
C SER A 97 -0.28 -20.90 -12.38
N GLU A 98 0.02 -21.87 -11.51
CA GLU A 98 -0.91 -22.46 -10.53
C GLU A 98 -1.47 -21.44 -9.53
N TYR A 99 -0.71 -20.38 -9.20
CA TYR A 99 -1.21 -19.30 -8.35
C TYR A 99 -2.38 -18.59 -9.03
N TRP A 100 -2.19 -18.20 -10.29
CA TRP A 100 -3.19 -17.49 -11.09
C TRP A 100 -4.40 -18.38 -11.37
N GLN A 101 -4.19 -19.65 -11.72
CA GLN A 101 -5.27 -20.62 -11.95
C GLN A 101 -6.17 -20.81 -10.73
N ARG A 102 -5.58 -20.98 -9.52
CA ARG A 102 -6.35 -21.09 -8.28
C ARG A 102 -7.13 -19.80 -7.98
N GLY A 103 -6.52 -18.64 -8.20
CA GLY A 103 -7.18 -17.34 -8.07
C GLY A 103 -8.39 -17.21 -9.01
N ASN A 104 -8.23 -17.59 -10.28
CA ASN A 104 -9.30 -17.53 -11.29
C ASN A 104 -10.45 -18.48 -10.93
N LEU A 105 -10.15 -19.71 -10.48
CA LEU A 105 -11.18 -20.68 -10.07
C LEU A 105 -11.97 -20.18 -8.84
N ARG A 106 -11.28 -19.56 -7.88
CA ARG A 106 -11.92 -18.95 -6.70
C ARG A 106 -12.84 -17.81 -7.12
N MET A 107 -12.41 -16.96 -8.04
CA MET A 107 -13.23 -15.87 -8.56
C MET A 107 -14.42 -16.36 -9.36
N LYS A 108 -14.29 -17.43 -10.15
CA LYS A 108 -15.42 -18.02 -10.88
C LYS A 108 -16.57 -18.41 -9.94
N LYS A 109 -16.26 -19.04 -8.81
CA LYS A 109 -17.25 -19.38 -7.78
C LYS A 109 -17.79 -18.14 -7.07
N LEU A 110 -16.92 -17.20 -6.71
CA LEU A 110 -17.31 -15.96 -6.03
C LEU A 110 -18.25 -15.10 -6.88
N ASN A 111 -18.00 -15.03 -8.19
CA ASN A 111 -18.82 -14.31 -9.15
C ASN A 111 -20.28 -14.80 -9.17
N HIS A 112 -20.50 -16.11 -9.03
CA HIS A 112 -21.86 -16.66 -8.95
C HIS A 112 -22.57 -16.21 -7.66
N ILE A 113 -21.90 -16.30 -6.51
CA ILE A 113 -22.44 -15.84 -5.23
C ILE A 113 -22.78 -14.34 -5.29
N VAL A 114 -21.87 -13.53 -5.85
CA VAL A 114 -22.06 -12.09 -6.00
C VAL A 114 -23.24 -11.76 -6.92
N LEU A 115 -23.41 -12.48 -8.02
CA LEU A 115 -24.54 -12.27 -8.93
C LEU A 115 -25.88 -12.52 -8.24
N GLU A 116 -26.00 -13.61 -7.48
CA GLU A 116 -27.21 -13.92 -6.69
C GLU A 116 -27.52 -12.80 -5.69
N ILE A 117 -26.50 -12.33 -4.95
CA ILE A 117 -26.65 -11.21 -4.01
C ILE A 117 -27.15 -9.95 -4.71
N MET A 118 -26.59 -9.61 -5.87
CA MET A 118 -27.00 -8.42 -6.59
C MET A 118 -28.42 -8.55 -7.14
N GLN A 119 -28.84 -9.72 -7.62
CA GLN A 119 -30.21 -9.94 -8.09
C GLN A 119 -31.25 -9.78 -6.97
N ASP A 120 -30.94 -10.23 -5.77
CA ASP A 120 -31.85 -10.15 -4.62
C ASP A 120 -31.96 -8.73 -4.02
N ASN A 121 -30.89 -7.92 -4.13
CA ASN A 121 -30.77 -6.68 -3.37
C ASN A 121 -30.77 -5.40 -4.22
N CYS A 122 -30.67 -5.52 -5.53
CA CYS A 122 -30.65 -4.38 -6.44
C CYS A 122 -32.04 -4.13 -7.04
N VAL A 123 -32.52 -2.90 -6.95
CA VAL A 123 -33.79 -2.49 -7.59
C VAL A 123 -33.55 -2.25 -9.08
N TYR A 124 -34.32 -2.95 -9.92
CA TYR A 124 -34.29 -2.78 -11.37
C TYR A 124 -35.01 -1.49 -11.77
N ASN A 125 -34.24 -0.46 -12.09
CA ASN A 125 -34.72 0.76 -12.73
C ASN A 125 -33.74 1.13 -13.84
N GLU A 126 -34.22 1.58 -14.99
CA GLU A 126 -33.43 1.78 -16.24
C GLU A 126 -32.28 2.80 -16.09
N SER A 127 -32.28 3.58 -15.01
CA SER A 127 -31.22 4.55 -14.66
C SER A 127 -30.44 4.19 -13.38
N ALA A 128 -30.76 3.08 -12.72
CA ALA A 128 -30.15 2.70 -11.46
C ALA A 128 -28.90 1.85 -11.68
N VAL A 129 -27.82 2.26 -11.00
CA VAL A 129 -26.59 1.47 -10.87
C VAL A 129 -26.58 0.90 -9.47
N CYS A 130 -26.38 -0.41 -9.37
CA CYS A 130 -26.19 -1.09 -8.11
C CYS A 130 -24.73 -1.50 -7.94
N VAL A 131 -24.17 -1.22 -6.77
CA VAL A 131 -22.75 -1.39 -6.48
C VAL A 131 -22.60 -2.19 -5.20
N LEU A 132 -21.97 -3.36 -5.27
CA LEU A 132 -21.54 -4.13 -4.11
C LEU A 132 -20.02 -4.04 -4.01
N GLN A 133 -19.51 -3.59 -2.87
CA GLN A 133 -18.08 -3.53 -2.59
C GLN A 133 -17.76 -4.35 -1.34
N TRP A 134 -16.64 -5.05 -1.36
CA TRP A 134 -16.15 -5.71 -0.17
C TRP A 134 -14.64 -5.71 -0.11
N ARG A 135 -14.12 -5.63 1.11
CA ARG A 135 -12.71 -5.77 1.43
C ARG A 135 -12.50 -7.06 2.20
N ALA A 136 -11.51 -7.84 1.79
CA ALA A 136 -11.11 -9.06 2.48
C ALA A 136 -9.59 -9.15 2.57
N GLY A 137 -9.03 -9.48 3.74
CA GLY A 137 -7.59 -9.62 3.88
C GLY A 137 -7.13 -9.97 5.29
N CYS A 138 -5.84 -9.80 5.53
CA CYS A 138 -5.22 -10.00 6.84
C CYS A 138 -4.16 -8.94 7.12
N GLU A 139 -3.95 -8.70 8.40
CA GLU A 139 -2.86 -7.89 8.95
C GLU A 139 -1.90 -8.80 9.74
N ALA A 140 -0.61 -8.54 9.62
CA ALA A 140 0.43 -9.28 10.31
C ALA A 140 1.48 -8.33 10.88
N GLU A 141 1.97 -8.64 12.08
CA GLU A 141 3.07 -7.91 12.72
C GLU A 141 4.39 -8.61 12.41
N LYS A 142 5.43 -7.81 12.17
CA LYS A 142 6.78 -8.33 11.96
C LYS A 142 7.48 -8.51 13.30
N LEU A 143 7.85 -9.75 13.61
CA LEU A 143 8.59 -10.12 14.83
C LEU A 143 10.08 -9.81 14.71
N ALA A 144 10.79 -9.81 15.83
CA ALA A 144 12.23 -9.54 15.92
C ALA A 144 13.10 -10.52 15.08
N ASN A 145 12.59 -11.72 14.80
CA ASN A 145 13.24 -12.73 13.95
C ASN A 145 12.84 -12.63 12.46
N ASP A 146 12.31 -11.48 12.04
CA ASP A 146 11.79 -11.20 10.70
C ASP A 146 10.58 -12.05 10.25
N SER A 147 10.03 -12.92 11.10
CA SER A 147 8.81 -13.67 10.80
C SER A 147 7.56 -12.81 10.96
N LEU A 148 6.50 -13.16 10.23
CA LEU A 148 5.20 -12.49 10.31
C LEU A 148 4.26 -13.27 11.22
N MET A 149 3.73 -12.59 12.24
CA MET A 149 2.69 -13.10 13.13
C MET A 149 1.33 -12.58 12.65
N PHE A 150 0.36 -13.48 12.45
CA PHE A 150 -1.01 -13.09 12.15
C PHE A 150 -1.59 -12.26 13.30
N VAL A 151 -2.16 -11.09 12.99
CA VAL A 151 -2.83 -10.21 13.95
C VAL A 151 -4.34 -10.39 13.87
N LYS A 152 -4.90 -10.14 12.69
CA LYS A 152 -6.34 -10.24 12.44
C LYS A 152 -6.65 -10.47 10.97
N LYS A 153 -7.84 -10.99 10.71
CA LYS A 153 -8.44 -10.97 9.37
C LYS A 153 -9.31 -9.74 9.26
N ILE A 154 -9.66 -9.32 8.05
CA ILE A 154 -10.61 -8.22 7.82
C ILE A 154 -11.58 -8.66 6.73
N GLN A 155 -12.87 -8.48 7.00
CA GLN A 155 -13.93 -8.67 6.03
C GLN A 155 -14.97 -7.55 6.22
N GLU A 156 -15.15 -6.71 5.21
CA GLU A 156 -16.02 -5.53 5.24
C GLU A 156 -16.87 -5.50 3.96
N TYR A 157 -18.15 -5.20 4.08
CA TYR A 157 -19.12 -5.25 2.98
C TYR A 157 -19.94 -3.96 2.92
N HIS A 158 -20.13 -3.43 1.72
CA HIS A 158 -20.87 -2.20 1.44
C HIS A 158 -21.78 -2.36 0.23
N LEU A 159 -23.04 -1.93 0.34
CA LEU A 159 -24.00 -1.90 -0.76
C LEU A 159 -24.37 -0.44 -1.06
N ASN A 160 -24.15 -0.01 -2.31
CA ASN A 160 -24.38 1.36 -2.77
C ASN A 160 -23.67 2.43 -1.90
N GLY A 161 -22.51 2.09 -1.33
CA GLY A 161 -21.75 2.94 -0.41
C GLY A 161 -22.12 2.78 1.07
N GLU A 162 -23.29 2.22 1.37
CA GLU A 162 -23.76 2.00 2.73
C GLU A 162 -23.11 0.78 3.37
N HIS A 163 -22.69 0.90 4.63
CA HIS A 163 -22.06 -0.19 5.38
C HIS A 163 -23.07 -1.31 5.69
N VAL A 164 -22.73 -2.54 5.32
CA VAL A 164 -23.55 -3.72 5.56
C VAL A 164 -23.04 -4.49 6.77
N GLN A 165 -21.78 -4.91 6.75
CA GLN A 165 -21.20 -5.77 7.77
C GLN A 165 -19.67 -5.64 7.78
N ALA A 166 -19.06 -5.70 8.96
CA ALA A 166 -17.63 -5.84 9.15
C ALA A 166 -17.30 -6.89 10.22
N THR A 167 -16.17 -7.58 10.07
CA THR A 167 -15.59 -8.48 11.09
C THR A 167 -14.07 -8.51 10.98
N ASP A 168 -13.41 -8.59 12.12
CA ASP A 168 -11.95 -8.77 12.21
C ASP A 168 -11.52 -10.19 12.63
N GLY A 169 -12.48 -11.11 12.75
CA GLY A 169 -12.27 -12.47 13.25
C GLY A 169 -12.47 -12.66 14.75
N SER A 170 -12.54 -11.58 15.53
CA SER A 170 -13.26 -11.61 16.80
C SER A 170 -14.76 -11.43 16.49
N ARG A 171 -15.66 -11.97 17.33
CA ARG A 171 -17.12 -12.03 17.07
C ARG A 171 -17.67 -10.69 16.51
N GLN A 172 -18.55 -10.82 15.50
CA GLN A 172 -19.27 -9.76 14.76
C GLN A 172 -19.55 -8.49 15.57
N TRP A 173 -19.10 -7.32 15.10
CA TRP A 173 -19.73 -6.03 15.45
C TRP A 173 -19.54 -4.95 14.37
N ALA A 174 -20.66 -4.47 13.83
CA ALA A 174 -21.10 -3.08 13.87
C ALA A 174 -22.54 -3.05 13.35
N ALA A 175 -23.46 -2.47 14.13
CA ALA A 175 -24.85 -2.33 13.72
C ALA A 175 -24.94 -1.46 12.45
N PRO A 176 -25.92 -1.73 11.58
CA PRO A 176 -26.20 -0.92 10.39
C PRO A 176 -26.31 0.58 10.66
N VAL A 177 -26.15 1.35 9.59
CA VAL A 177 -26.50 2.77 9.56
C VAL A 177 -27.96 2.95 10.03
N PRO A 178 -28.28 3.95 10.89
CA PRO A 178 -29.60 4.04 11.56
C PRO A 178 -30.82 4.13 10.64
N HIS A 179 -30.64 4.45 9.36
CA HIS A 179 -31.73 4.81 8.45
C HIS A 179 -32.28 3.62 7.63
N ALA A 180 -31.56 2.50 7.54
CA ALA A 180 -32.06 1.24 6.97
C ALA A 180 -31.13 0.07 7.32
N PRO A 181 -31.56 -0.92 8.13
CA PRO A 181 -30.78 -2.14 8.31
C PRO A 181 -30.69 -2.93 7.00
N PRO A 182 -29.57 -3.64 6.71
CA PRO A 182 -29.45 -4.53 5.57
C PRO A 182 -30.54 -5.61 5.63
N SER A 183 -31.00 -6.03 4.45
CA SER A 183 -31.92 -7.15 4.33
C SER A 183 -31.28 -8.44 4.87
N GLU A 184 -32.11 -9.37 5.33
CA GLU A 184 -31.64 -10.70 5.75
C GLU A 184 -30.92 -11.44 4.61
N GLN A 185 -31.38 -11.24 3.37
CA GLN A 185 -30.75 -11.77 2.16
C GLN A 185 -29.34 -11.21 1.96
N MET A 186 -29.13 -9.90 2.16
CA MET A 186 -27.81 -9.27 2.07
C MET A 186 -26.87 -9.82 3.15
N LEU A 187 -27.35 -9.99 4.38
CA LEU A 187 -26.56 -10.57 5.48
C LEU A 187 -26.18 -12.02 5.20
N LYS A 188 -27.11 -12.83 4.67
CA LYS A 188 -26.83 -14.20 4.24
C LYS A 188 -25.80 -14.24 3.12
N GLY A 189 -25.93 -13.34 2.13
CA GLY A 189 -24.98 -13.16 1.05
C GLY A 189 -23.56 -12.83 1.53
N ALA A 190 -23.43 -11.85 2.42
CA ALA A 190 -22.15 -11.48 3.02
C ALA A 190 -21.50 -12.65 3.76
N ARG A 191 -22.29 -13.46 4.48
CA ARG A 191 -21.81 -14.70 5.12
C ARG A 191 -21.33 -15.74 4.10
N ASN A 192 -22.07 -15.96 3.02
CA ASN A 192 -21.66 -16.88 1.96
C ASN A 192 -20.33 -16.47 1.32
N ILE A 193 -20.12 -15.17 1.04
CA ILE A 193 -18.83 -14.66 0.58
C ILE A 193 -17.75 -14.92 1.65
N SER A 194 -18.09 -14.65 2.92
CA SER A 194 -17.15 -14.81 4.01
C SER A 194 -16.66 -16.25 4.16
N ASP A 195 -17.58 -17.21 4.12
CA ASP A 195 -17.27 -18.64 4.26
C ASP A 195 -16.44 -19.12 3.07
N HIS A 196 -16.76 -18.68 1.85
CA HIS A 196 -15.98 -18.99 0.64
C HIS A 196 -14.54 -18.45 0.69
N LEU A 197 -14.33 -17.30 1.34
CA LEU A 197 -12.99 -16.70 1.50
C LEU A 197 -12.27 -17.16 2.77
N SER A 198 -12.94 -17.84 3.70
CA SER A 198 -12.42 -18.13 5.04
C SER A 198 -11.11 -18.93 5.01
N ASP A 199 -11.06 -20.01 4.23
CA ASP A 199 -9.85 -20.83 4.09
C ASP A 199 -8.67 -20.02 3.55
N PHE A 200 -8.92 -19.16 2.56
CA PHE A 200 -7.90 -18.28 2.00
C PHE A 200 -7.37 -17.31 3.05
N LEU A 201 -8.27 -16.64 3.78
CA LEU A 201 -7.91 -15.63 4.76
C LEU A 201 -7.16 -16.21 5.97
N LEU A 202 -7.56 -17.39 6.43
CA LEU A 202 -6.98 -18.02 7.61
C LEU A 202 -5.69 -18.80 7.31
N LYS A 203 -5.59 -19.46 6.15
CA LYS A 203 -4.48 -20.38 5.86
C LYS A 203 -3.46 -19.82 4.88
N GLU A 204 -3.89 -19.01 3.90
CA GLU A 204 -3.01 -18.59 2.80
C GLU A 204 -2.55 -17.13 2.91
N CYS A 205 -3.31 -16.26 3.58
CA CYS A 205 -3.11 -14.82 3.49
C CYS A 205 -1.72 -14.38 3.98
N VAL A 206 -1.30 -14.81 5.18
CA VAL A 206 0.03 -14.47 5.73
C VAL A 206 1.16 -15.12 4.94
N ASP A 207 0.98 -16.35 4.46
CA ASP A 207 1.99 -17.03 3.65
C ASP A 207 2.19 -16.36 2.29
N ARG A 208 1.12 -15.86 1.67
CA ARG A 208 1.21 -15.03 0.46
C ARG A 208 1.87 -13.70 0.75
N MET A 209 1.47 -13.03 1.82
CA MET A 209 2.08 -11.77 2.24
C MET A 209 3.59 -11.92 2.43
N ARG A 210 4.04 -12.99 3.10
CA ARG A 210 5.46 -13.31 3.26
C ARG A 210 6.18 -13.43 1.92
N LYS A 211 5.61 -14.19 0.96
CA LYS A 211 6.19 -14.34 -0.38
C LYS A 211 6.24 -13.01 -1.13
N PHE A 212 5.18 -12.21 -1.07
CA PHE A 212 5.10 -10.94 -1.76
C PHE A 212 6.11 -9.94 -1.22
N ILE A 213 6.27 -9.87 0.10
CA ILE A 213 7.31 -9.06 0.73
C ILE A 213 8.67 -9.48 0.22
N ILE A 214 8.99 -10.78 0.18
CA ILE A 214 10.27 -11.28 -0.33
C ILE A 214 10.47 -10.95 -1.81
N TYR A 215 9.47 -11.16 -2.66
CA TYR A 215 9.59 -10.89 -4.10
C TYR A 215 9.62 -9.40 -4.44
N ASN A 216 9.03 -8.55 -3.60
CA ASN A 216 9.10 -7.10 -3.73
C ASN A 216 10.45 -6.53 -3.27
N ILE A 217 11.34 -7.35 -2.72
CA ILE A 217 12.72 -6.93 -2.46
C ILE A 217 13.46 -6.85 -3.80
N PRO A 218 14.13 -5.72 -4.11
CA PRO A 218 14.95 -5.62 -5.30
C PRO A 218 15.97 -6.76 -5.38
N SER A 219 15.97 -7.51 -6.48
CA SER A 219 16.90 -8.65 -6.68
C SER A 219 18.34 -8.21 -6.94
N ILE A 220 18.54 -6.94 -7.29
CA ILE A 220 19.84 -6.33 -7.57
C ILE A 220 20.05 -5.22 -6.54
N PRO A 221 21.25 -5.10 -5.94
CA PRO A 221 21.56 -3.97 -5.09
C PRO A 221 21.28 -2.63 -5.80
N ALA A 222 20.44 -1.81 -5.20
CA ALA A 222 20.10 -0.48 -5.70
C ALA A 222 21.03 0.55 -5.07
N ALA A 223 21.64 1.40 -5.90
CA ALA A 223 22.56 2.42 -5.43
C ALA A 223 21.82 3.60 -4.76
N PRO A 224 22.37 4.16 -3.66
CA PRO A 224 21.78 5.32 -3.02
C PRO A 224 21.86 6.55 -3.94
N VAL A 225 20.73 7.21 -4.13
CA VAL A 225 20.70 8.60 -4.59
C VAL A 225 21.02 9.47 -3.39
N VAL A 226 22.16 10.16 -3.45
CA VAL A 226 22.65 11.00 -2.36
C VAL A 226 22.38 12.46 -2.71
N THR A 227 21.79 13.19 -1.77
CA THR A 227 21.50 14.62 -1.87
C THR A 227 21.95 15.30 -0.59
N VAL A 228 22.75 16.35 -0.73
CA VAL A 228 23.12 17.21 0.40
C VAL A 228 22.41 18.54 0.22
N PHE A 229 21.65 18.94 1.22
CA PHE A 229 20.85 20.15 1.19
C PHE A 229 21.70 21.36 1.61
N PRO A 230 21.45 22.54 1.03
CA PRO A 230 22.07 23.79 1.51
C PRO A 230 21.82 23.98 3.01
N PRO A 231 22.78 24.56 3.76
CA PRO A 231 22.62 24.78 5.19
C PRO A 231 21.39 25.63 5.47
N GLN A 232 20.51 25.11 6.32
CA GLN A 232 19.30 25.84 6.72
C GLN A 232 19.54 26.52 8.06
N LYS A 233 19.11 27.77 8.19
CA LYS A 233 19.20 28.48 9.47
C LYS A 233 18.25 27.83 10.48
N LYS A 234 18.82 27.16 11.50
CA LYS A 234 18.08 26.50 12.57
C LYS A 234 17.77 27.48 13.72
N SER A 235 18.69 28.39 14.01
CA SER A 235 18.53 29.44 15.02
C SER A 235 19.36 30.67 14.66
N ARG A 236 19.39 31.68 15.54
CA ARG A 236 20.11 32.94 15.29
C ARG A 236 21.58 32.72 14.92
N PHE A 237 22.22 31.69 15.50
CA PHE A 237 23.65 31.40 15.39
C PHE A 237 23.95 29.95 14.95
N CYS A 238 22.97 29.22 14.41
CA CYS A 238 23.13 27.81 14.06
C CYS A 238 22.55 27.51 12.69
N PHE A 239 23.34 26.81 11.88
CA PHE A 239 22.93 26.22 10.62
C PHE A 239 22.86 24.70 10.74
N LEU A 240 22.00 24.08 9.93
CA LEU A 240 21.86 22.64 9.84
C LEU A 240 22.19 22.19 8.42
N LEU A 241 23.29 21.46 8.27
CA LEU A 241 23.64 20.78 7.04
C LEU A 241 23.01 19.40 7.06
N THR A 242 22.24 19.03 6.04
CA THR A 242 21.56 17.72 5.97
C THR A 242 22.02 16.94 4.74
N CYS A 243 22.45 15.69 4.94
CA CYS A 243 22.65 14.73 3.87
C CYS A 243 21.57 13.66 3.92
N MET A 244 21.05 13.29 2.75
CA MET A 244 20.07 12.23 2.56
C MET A 244 20.57 11.24 1.52
N ALA A 245 20.54 9.95 1.86
CA ALA A 245 20.62 8.86 0.91
C ALA A 245 19.24 8.21 0.82
N THR A 246 18.76 7.91 -0.39
CA THR A 246 17.48 7.21 -0.60
C THR A 246 17.52 6.31 -1.83
N GLY A 247 16.60 5.35 -1.91
CA GLY A 247 16.47 4.45 -3.04
C GLY A 247 17.48 3.30 -3.03
N PHE A 248 18.15 3.06 -1.90
CA PHE A 248 19.18 2.02 -1.81
C PHE A 248 18.64 0.70 -1.27
N TYR A 249 19.29 -0.38 -1.68
CA TYR A 249 19.06 -1.74 -1.20
C TYR A 249 20.36 -2.54 -1.39
N PRO A 250 20.85 -3.34 -0.43
CA PRO A 250 20.25 -3.74 0.84
C PRO A 250 20.20 -2.63 1.92
N ARG A 251 19.64 -2.94 3.09
CA ARG A 251 19.44 -2.00 4.21
C ARG A 251 20.75 -1.41 4.74
N ASP A 252 21.84 -2.16 4.67
CA ASP A 252 23.10 -1.81 5.29
C ASP A 252 23.83 -0.73 4.48
N ILE A 253 23.94 0.45 5.10
CA ILE A 253 24.59 1.62 4.55
C ILE A 253 25.40 2.30 5.66
N ARG A 254 26.54 2.89 5.31
CA ARG A 254 27.28 3.77 6.21
C ARG A 254 27.28 5.18 5.64
N MET A 255 26.87 6.13 6.46
CA MET A 255 26.87 7.55 6.13
C MET A 255 27.71 8.29 7.16
N SER A 256 28.66 9.09 6.68
CA SER A 256 29.50 9.95 7.51
C SER A 256 29.54 11.37 6.95
N LEU A 257 29.56 12.34 7.86
CA LEU A 257 29.76 13.74 7.53
C LEU A 257 31.21 14.09 7.86
N ARG A 258 31.91 14.76 6.93
CA ARG A 258 33.28 15.21 7.13
C ARG A 258 33.38 16.72 7.08
N ARG A 259 34.27 17.26 7.89
CA ARG A 259 34.75 18.64 7.85
C ARG A 259 36.21 18.60 7.44
N ASN A 260 36.56 19.21 6.30
CA ASN A 260 37.91 19.19 5.74
C ASN A 260 38.53 17.78 5.68
N ARG A 261 37.78 16.80 5.16
CA ARG A 261 38.15 15.37 5.07
C ARG A 261 38.28 14.62 6.40
N ILE A 262 38.02 15.26 7.53
CA ILE A 262 37.99 14.62 8.85
C ILE A 262 36.54 14.29 9.20
N THR A 263 36.25 13.02 9.49
CA THR A 263 34.93 12.59 9.94
C THR A 263 34.57 13.27 11.25
N VAL A 264 33.39 13.90 11.30
CA VAL A 264 32.84 14.48 12.52
C VAL A 264 32.25 13.34 13.36
N PRO A 265 32.69 13.17 14.62
CA PRO A 265 32.10 12.20 15.55
C PRO A 265 30.60 12.43 15.72
N ASP A 266 29.83 11.36 15.95
CA ASP A 266 28.38 11.50 16.06
C ASP A 266 27.97 12.35 17.28
N GLU A 267 28.79 12.34 18.34
CA GLU A 267 28.63 13.16 19.55
C GLU A 267 28.86 14.67 19.33
N ASP A 268 29.56 15.05 18.26
CA ASP A 268 29.90 16.44 17.93
C ASP A 268 28.81 17.09 17.05
N GLY A 269 27.55 16.99 17.49
CA GLY A 269 26.42 17.70 16.86
C GLY A 269 25.87 17.03 15.60
N VAL A 270 26.15 15.73 15.38
CA VAL A 270 25.55 14.96 14.28
C VAL A 270 24.30 14.22 14.78
N THR A 271 23.23 14.31 14.01
CA THR A 271 21.98 13.58 14.25
C THR A 271 21.70 12.63 13.09
N SER A 272 21.16 11.44 13.39
CA SER A 272 20.82 10.43 12.39
C SER A 272 19.38 9.97 12.55
N THR A 273 18.67 9.78 11.44
CA THR A 273 17.34 9.16 11.46
C THR A 273 17.38 7.64 11.59
N GLY A 274 18.58 7.05 11.48
CA GLY A 274 18.77 5.64 11.15
C GLY A 274 18.26 5.31 9.74
N THR A 275 18.45 4.06 9.33
CA THR A 275 17.90 3.54 8.08
C THR A 275 16.41 3.25 8.22
N ARG A 276 15.61 3.83 7.32
CA ARG A 276 14.13 3.73 7.28
C ARG A 276 13.65 3.21 5.92
N PRO A 277 12.56 2.45 5.84
CA PRO A 277 12.02 1.95 4.57
C PRO A 277 11.31 3.05 3.77
N ASN A 278 11.29 2.90 2.43
CA ASN A 278 10.54 3.76 1.50
C ASN A 278 9.16 3.20 1.09
N GLY A 279 8.89 1.92 1.38
CA GLY A 279 7.63 1.24 0.99
C GLY A 279 7.65 0.62 -0.41
N ASP A 280 8.72 0.80 -1.18
CA ASP A 280 8.96 0.23 -2.50
C ASP A 280 10.04 -0.87 -2.50
N GLY A 281 10.39 -1.38 -1.31
CA GLY A 281 11.49 -2.33 -1.11
C GLY A 281 12.87 -1.69 -0.97
N THR A 282 12.99 -0.35 -1.08
CA THR A 282 14.24 0.39 -0.86
C THR A 282 14.25 1.12 0.49
N PHE A 283 15.41 1.67 0.84
CA PHE A 283 15.65 2.37 2.10
C PHE A 283 16.12 3.81 1.90
N GLN A 284 15.99 4.59 2.97
CA GLN A 284 16.49 5.95 3.10
C GLN A 284 17.15 6.19 4.46
N MET A 285 18.09 7.12 4.52
CA MET A 285 18.75 7.57 5.75
C MET A 285 19.08 9.06 5.63
N ARG A 286 18.95 9.81 6.72
CA ARG A 286 19.45 11.18 6.82
C ARG A 286 20.45 11.31 7.98
N LYS A 287 21.54 12.02 7.73
CA LYS A 287 22.41 12.59 8.77
C LYS A 287 22.44 14.11 8.67
N SER A 288 22.37 14.78 9.80
CA SER A 288 22.42 16.24 9.86
C SER A 288 23.48 16.70 10.84
N LEU A 289 24.27 17.72 10.48
CA LEU A 289 25.29 18.33 11.32
C LEU A 289 24.87 19.75 11.69
N GLU A 290 24.92 20.05 12.98
CA GLU A 290 24.78 21.41 13.50
C GLU A 290 26.10 22.17 13.35
N ILE A 291 26.02 23.36 12.76
CA ILE A 291 27.16 24.23 12.51
C ILE A 291 26.88 25.56 13.19
N LEU A 292 27.72 25.93 14.15
CA LEU A 292 27.64 27.24 14.78
C LEU A 292 28.17 28.31 13.81
N GLU A 293 27.53 29.47 13.76
CA GLU A 293 27.89 30.59 12.88
C GLU A 293 29.33 31.08 13.13
N CYS A 294 29.80 31.04 14.39
CA CYS A 294 31.19 31.32 14.74
C CYS A 294 32.21 30.28 14.21
N GLN A 295 31.74 29.11 13.77
CA GLN A 295 32.53 28.02 13.22
C GLN A 295 32.37 27.89 11.69
N VAL A 296 31.84 28.92 11.02
CA VAL A 296 31.79 28.99 9.56
C VAL A 296 32.92 29.90 9.04
N PRO A 297 34.18 29.43 8.95
CA PRO A 297 35.13 30.05 8.04
C PRO A 297 34.65 29.91 6.59
N TYR A 298 34.93 30.93 5.77
CA TYR A 298 34.63 31.00 4.34
C TYR A 298 35.32 29.91 3.47
N ASP A 299 36.11 28.99 4.06
CA ASP A 299 36.90 27.98 3.35
C ASP A 299 36.73 26.54 3.90
N VAL A 300 35.67 26.25 4.65
CA VAL A 300 35.44 24.88 5.17
C VAL A 300 34.69 24.03 4.15
N LEU A 301 35.29 22.89 3.78
CA LEU A 301 34.63 21.87 2.95
C LEU A 301 33.85 20.91 3.82
N TYR A 302 32.58 20.70 3.45
CA TYR A 302 31.72 19.71 4.08
C TYR A 302 31.40 18.59 3.10
N GLU A 303 31.64 17.35 3.51
CA GLU A 303 31.47 16.20 2.64
C GLU A 303 30.46 15.23 3.26
N CYS A 304 29.61 14.65 2.42
CA CYS A 304 28.81 13.49 2.78
C CYS A 304 29.37 12.27 2.07
N VAL A 305 29.86 11.32 2.86
CA VAL A 305 30.43 10.07 2.35
C VAL A 305 29.44 8.96 2.63
N VAL A 306 29.05 8.25 1.56
CA VAL A 306 28.10 7.16 1.60
C VAL A 306 28.76 5.89 1.07
N GLU A 307 28.89 4.91 1.95
CA GLU A 307 29.37 3.57 1.62
C GLU A 307 28.20 2.61 1.63
N HIS A 308 27.96 1.99 0.49
CA HIS A 308 26.90 1.00 0.31
C HIS A 308 27.45 -0.15 -0.54
N THR A 309 26.92 -1.36 -0.37
CA THR A 309 27.45 -2.55 -1.06
C THR A 309 27.35 -2.45 -2.58
N SER A 310 26.38 -1.71 -3.11
CA SER A 310 26.28 -1.44 -4.54
C SER A 310 27.31 -0.41 -5.04
N THR A 311 27.79 0.50 -4.18
CA THR A 311 28.57 1.68 -4.57
C THR A 311 29.21 2.38 -3.36
N VAL A 312 30.45 2.82 -3.50
CA VAL A 312 31.04 3.87 -2.64
C VAL A 312 30.85 5.20 -3.35
N THR A 313 29.90 6.03 -2.89
CA THR A 313 29.60 7.33 -3.50
C THR A 313 30.12 8.44 -2.59
N LEU A 314 31.00 9.30 -3.13
CA LEU A 314 31.48 10.50 -2.46
C LEU A 314 30.73 11.72 -3.02
N GLN A 315 30.04 12.48 -2.17
CA GLN A 315 29.39 13.74 -2.55
C GLN A 315 29.98 14.88 -1.73
N ILE A 316 30.58 15.86 -2.43
CA ILE A 316 31.28 17.00 -1.85
C ILE A 316 30.39 18.24 -1.99
N ILE A 317 30.12 18.94 -0.89
CA ILE A 317 29.55 20.28 -0.93
C ILE A 317 30.54 21.29 -0.37
N LYS A 318 30.93 22.25 -1.20
CA LYS A 318 31.64 23.43 -0.72
C LYS A 318 30.59 24.42 -0.21
N LEU A 319 30.62 24.69 1.09
CA LEU A 319 29.93 25.85 1.65
C LEU A 319 30.89 27.02 1.43
N GLY A 320 30.50 27.95 0.55
CA GLY A 320 31.21 29.19 0.28
C GLY A 320 30.72 30.32 1.19
#